data_AF-A0A2D8MDH3-F1
#
_entry.id   AF-A0A2D8MDH3-F1
#
_cell.length_a   1.000
_cell.length_b   1.000
_cell.length_c   1.000
_cell.angle_alpha   90.00
_cell.angle_beta   90.00
_cell.angle_gamma   90.00
#
_symmetry.space_group_name_H-M   'P 1'
#
loop_
_entity.id
_entity.type
_entity.pdbx_description
1 polymer ?
#
loop_
_entity_poly.entity_id
_entity_poly.type
_entity_poly.pdbx_seq_one_letter_code
_entity_poly.pdbx_strand_id
1 'polypeptide(L)' 'MQHDMCLRAAARAIYDACYPTDELAPVGFDEAERYGTIHYRRAVEAAQKARMHLAYSRETQPCLFEMLA' A
#
# COMPACT_ATOMS: atom_id res chain seq x y z
N MET A 1 17.91 6.61 3.12
CA MET A 1 16.91 5.58 2.76
C MET A 1 16.17 6.05 1.51
N GLN A 2 16.66 5.75 0.31
CA GLN A 2 15.84 5.88 -0.90
C GLN A 2 14.87 4.69 -0.90
N HIS A 3 13.66 4.88 -0.37
CA HIS A 3 12.60 4.00 -0.84
C HIS A 3 12.47 4.29 -2.33
N ASP A 4 12.48 3.23 -3.14
CA ASP A 4 12.00 3.25 -4.52
C ASP A 4 10.81 4.22 -4.60
N MET A 5 10.91 5.30 -5.40
CA MET A 5 9.91 6.36 -5.42
C MET A 5 8.50 5.81 -5.70
N CYS A 6 8.42 4.73 -6.47
CA CYS A 6 7.18 4.01 -6.73
C CYS A 6 6.64 3.29 -5.49
N LEU A 7 7.51 2.70 -4.67
CA LEU A 7 7.10 2.04 -3.42
C LEU A 7 6.60 3.06 -2.39
N ARG A 8 7.25 4.22 -2.27
CA ARG A 8 6.77 5.30 -1.38
C ARG A 8 5.42 5.84 -1.85
N ALA A 9 5.24 6.05 -3.16
CA ALA A 9 3.96 6.48 -3.72
C ALA A 9 2.83 5.46 -3.48
N ALA A 10 3.12 4.16 -3.64
CA ALA A 10 2.16 3.09 -3.35
C ALA A 10 1.80 3.05 -1.85
N ALA A 11 2.79 3.16 -0.96
CA ALA A 11 2.55 3.24 0.47
C ALA A 11 1.70 4.46 0.85
N ARG A 12 1.93 5.63 0.23
CA ARG A 12 1.11 6.83 0.41
C ARG A 12 -0.34 6.57 0.00
N ALA A 13 -0.56 6.02 -1.18
CA ALA A 13 -1.92 5.74 -1.67
C ALA A 13 -2.68 4.76 -0.76
N ILE A 14 -1.99 3.72 -0.26
CA ILE A 14 -2.59 2.76 0.69
C ILE A 14 -2.88 3.45 2.03
N TYR A 15 -1.95 4.26 2.53
CA TYR A 15 -2.13 4.98 3.79
C TYR A 15 -3.34 5.91 3.72
N ASP A 16 -3.42 6.76 2.70
CA ASP A 16 -4.50 7.74 2.55
C ASP A 16 -5.87 7.04 2.37
N ALA A 17 -5.89 5.85 1.77
CA ALA A 17 -7.10 5.05 1.63
C ALA A 17 -7.56 4.38 2.95
N CYS A 18 -6.61 3.90 3.76
CA CYS A 18 -6.91 3.21 5.03
C CYS A 18 -7.08 4.16 6.22
N TYR A 19 -6.45 5.34 6.16
CA TYR A 19 -6.41 6.32 7.24
C TYR A 19 -6.80 7.72 6.71
N PRO A 20 -8.01 7.88 6.15
CA PRO A 20 -8.44 9.14 5.53
C PRO A 20 -8.69 10.27 6.53
N THR A 21 -8.82 9.96 7.82
CA THR A 21 -9.17 10.93 8.87
C THR A 21 -8.32 10.75 10.12
N ASP A 22 -8.28 11.81 10.93
CA ASP A 22 -7.49 11.86 12.17
C ASP A 22 -7.96 10.84 13.24
N GLU A 23 -9.20 10.35 13.11
CA GLU A 23 -9.75 9.28 13.96
C GLU A 23 -9.08 7.92 13.71
N LEU A 24 -8.64 7.68 12.47
CA LEU A 24 -8.07 6.40 12.04
C LEU A 24 -6.54 6.42 12.05
N ALA A 25 -5.92 7.60 11.90
CA ALA A 25 -4.51 7.80 12.22
C ALA A 25 -4.27 9.22 12.73
N PRO A 26 -3.44 9.40 13.76
CA PRO A 26 -3.28 10.69 14.44
C PRO A 26 -2.53 11.76 13.62
N VAL A 27 -1.94 11.40 12.47
CA VAL A 27 -1.12 12.28 11.64
C VAL A 27 -1.21 11.87 10.17
N GLY A 28 -0.92 12.78 9.23
CA GLY A 28 -0.81 12.46 7.81
C GLY A 28 0.46 11.65 7.46
N PHE A 29 0.52 11.09 6.25
CA PHE A 29 1.57 10.16 5.83
C PHE A 29 3.01 10.66 6.02
N ASP A 30 3.32 11.91 5.65
CA ASP A 30 4.70 12.41 5.71
C ASP A 30 5.21 12.48 7.17
N GLU A 31 4.31 12.79 8.10
CA GLU A 31 4.63 12.81 9.52
C GLU A 31 4.61 11.40 10.12
N ALA A 32 3.72 10.54 9.63
CA ALA A 32 3.70 9.11 9.94
C ALA A 32 5.00 8.40 9.54
N GLU A 33 5.57 8.78 8.38
CA GLU A 33 6.88 8.32 7.87
C GLU A 33 8.01 8.82 8.76
N ARG A 34 8.00 10.13 9.10
CA ARG A 34 9.01 10.74 9.97
C ARG A 34 9.10 10.08 11.34
N TYR A 35 7.96 9.74 11.94
CA TYR A 35 7.89 9.12 13.26
C TYR A 35 7.91 7.57 13.22
N GLY A 36 7.91 6.95 12.04
CA GLY A 36 7.91 5.49 11.92
C GLY A 36 6.69 4.82 12.57
N THR A 37 5.53 5.47 12.47
CA THR A 37 4.29 5.02 13.12
C THR A 37 3.87 3.62 12.66
N ILE A 38 3.01 2.96 13.44
CA ILE A 38 2.49 1.64 13.05
C ILE A 38 1.69 1.71 11.74
N HIS A 39 0.87 2.74 11.54
CA HIS A 39 0.08 2.97 10.33
C HIS A 39 0.98 3.08 9.09
N TYR A 40 2.07 3.85 9.18
CA TYR A 40 3.06 3.96 8.11
C TYR A 40 3.70 2.61 7.79
N ARG A 41 4.17 1.88 8.81
CA ARG A 41 4.81 0.56 8.62
C ARG A 41 3.87 -0.44 7.97
N ARG A 42 2.58 -0.44 8.33
CA ARG A 42 1.55 -1.30 7.72
C ARG A 42 1.32 -0.95 6.25
N ALA A 43 1.24 0.34 5.91
CA ALA A 43 1.10 0.78 4.53
C ALA A 43 2.31 0.37 3.66
N VAL A 44 3.53 0.49 4.20
CA VAL A 44 4.76 0.04 3.52
C VAL A 44 4.77 -1.47 3.32
N GLU A 45 4.43 -2.25 4.35
CA GLU A 45 4.33 -3.72 4.28
C GLU A 45 3.30 -4.15 3.21
N ALA A 46 2.14 -3.48 3.18
CA ALA A 46 1.10 -3.73 2.19
C ALA A 46 1.57 -3.39 0.77
N ALA A 47 2.25 -2.25 0.58
CA ALA A 47 2.80 -1.87 -0.73
C ALA A 47 3.83 -2.90 -1.25
N GLN A 48 4.69 -3.41 -0.36
CA GLN A 48 5.66 -4.45 -0.71
C GLN A 48 4.98 -5.75 -1.13
N LYS A 49 3.96 -6.19 -0.38
CA LYS A 49 3.15 -7.38 -0.71
C LYS A 49 2.41 -7.21 -2.04
N ALA A 50 1.74 -6.07 -2.22
CA ALA A 50 1.04 -5.74 -3.46
C ALA A 50 1.98 -5.80 -4.67
N ARG A 51 3.19 -5.24 -4.55
CA ARG A 51 4.21 -5.32 -5.61
C ARG A 51 4.55 -6.77 -5.99
N MET A 52 4.69 -7.66 -5.02
CA MET A 52 4.95 -9.09 -5.29
C MET A 52 3.78 -9.75 -6.01
N HIS A 53 2.54 -9.51 -5.56
CA HIS A 53 1.35 -10.06 -6.21
C HIS A 53 1.16 -9.53 -7.64
N LEU A 54 1.36 -8.22 -7.86
CA LEU A 54 1.22 -7.61 -9.17
C LEU A 54 2.35 -8.00 -10.13
N ALA A 55 3.56 -8.26 -9.62
CA ALA A 55 4.66 -8.81 -10.42
C ALA A 55 4.40 -10.29 -10.80
N TYR A 56 3.82 -11.07 -9.89
CA TYR A 56 3.52 -12.49 -10.09
C TYR A 56 2.26 -12.72 -10.97
N SER A 57 1.27 -11.84 -10.89
CA SER A 57 -0.02 -11.97 -11.61
C SER A 57 0.02 -11.62 -13.10
N ARG A 58 1.17 -11.22 -13.66
CA ARG A 58 1.26 -10.96 -15.11
C ARG A 58 1.23 -12.23 -15.96
N GLU A 59 1.55 -13.39 -15.38
CA GLU A 59 1.57 -14.69 -16.07
C GLU A 59 0.42 -15.62 -15.63
N THR A 60 -0.24 -15.36 -14.50
CA THR A 60 -1.18 -16.32 -13.88
C THR A 60 -2.39 -15.65 -13.23
N GLN A 61 -3.03 -14.68 -13.88
CA GLN A 61 -4.41 -14.30 -13.53
C GLN A 61 -5.37 -15.08 -14.44
N PRO A 62 -5.82 -16.30 -14.06
CA PRO A 62 -7.00 -16.87 -14.70
C PRO A 62 -8.15 -15.88 -14.47
N CYS A 63 -8.86 -15.56 -15.55
CA CYS A 63 -9.92 -14.59 -15.62
C CYS A 63 -10.85 -14.69 -14.41
N LEU A 64 -10.65 -13.83 -13.39
CA LEU A 64 -11.38 -13.86 -12.11
C LEU A 64 -12.90 -13.64 -12.30
N PHE A 65 -13.32 -13.28 -13.52
CA PHE A 65 -14.70 -12.99 -13.89
C PHE A 65 -15.32 -13.98 -14.89
N GLU A 66 -14.64 -15.05 -15.32
CA GLU A 66 -15.20 -15.98 -16.33
C GLU A 66 -16.08 -17.11 -15.74
N MET A 67 -16.28 -17.17 -14.41
CA MET A 67 -17.10 -18.22 -13.77
C MET A 67 -18.57 -17.85 -13.51
N LEU A 68 -19.12 -16.83 -14.21
CA LEU A 68 -20.53 -16.42 -14.06
C LEU A 68 -21.28 -16.24 -15.40
N ALA A 69 -20.92 -17.02 -16.43
CA ALA A 69 -21.70 -17.10 -17.69
C ALA A 69 -22.41 -18.44 -17.83
#